data_AF-A0A9E6EM24-F1
#
_entry.id   AF-A0A9E6EM24-F1
#
_cell.length_a   1.000
_cell.length_b   1.000
_cell.length_c   1.000
_cell.angle_alpha   90.00
_cell.angle_beta   90.00
_cell.angle_gamma   90.00
#
_symmetry.space_group_name_H-M   'P 1'
#
loop_
_entity.id
_entity.type
_entity.pdbx_description
1 polymer ?
#
loop_
_entity_poly.entity_id
_entity_poly.type
_entity_poly.pdbx_seq_one_letter_code
_entity_poly.pdbx_strand_id
1 'polypeptide(L)'
;MIWDTLLMALREIQRNPMRSSLTMLGIVIGVASVIIMVALGRSAAASITAQISNMGTNLLVASPGSEHRGPTSSTARPFSQEDARVVVRELKGLAVVAPAGSQGALLVNGNVNWNSTVTGSTNSYFQVRAIRLESGQVFSEAQMQSGAAVCVLGATVRARLFGLQDPIGSSIRIGKIAFEVTGVARSKGKASIGQDPDDSFTRYALALELAKEGRDRDAADQLQELISRESKYVPAYYHLGRILSKMGLTLEARDILTRGM
;
A
#
# COMPACT_ATOMS: atom_id res chain seq x y z
N MET A 1 -2.51 -14.27 -63.62
CA MET A 1 -3.78 -13.63 -63.21
C MET A 1 -3.69 -12.96 -61.85
N ILE A 2 -3.61 -13.66 -60.71
CA ILE A 2 -3.54 -13.01 -59.37
C ILE A 2 -2.26 -12.17 -59.19
N TRP A 3 -1.14 -12.65 -59.75
CA TRP A 3 0.14 -11.96 -59.73
C TRP A 3 0.10 -10.63 -60.49
N ASP A 4 -0.50 -10.64 -61.68
CA ASP A 4 -0.62 -9.46 -62.54
C ASP A 4 -1.54 -8.39 -61.91
N THR A 5 -2.62 -8.83 -61.25
CA THR A 5 -3.53 -7.93 -60.52
C THR A 5 -2.85 -7.28 -59.30
N LEU A 6 -1.97 -8.00 -58.59
CA LEU A 6 -1.20 -7.45 -57.47
C LEU A 6 -0.19 -6.40 -57.96
N LEU A 7 0.50 -6.68 -59.06
CA LEU A 7 1.45 -5.76 -59.70
C LEU A 7 0.78 -4.48 -60.21
N MET A 8 -0.42 -4.59 -60.78
CA MET A 8 -1.23 -3.42 -61.16
C MET A 8 -1.65 -2.59 -59.93
N ALA A 9 -2.14 -3.23 -58.86
CA ALA A 9 -2.52 -2.53 -57.64
C ALA A 9 -1.36 -1.76 -56.99
N LEU A 10 -0.16 -2.36 -56.95
CA LEU A 10 1.05 -1.70 -56.43
C LEU A 10 1.46 -0.47 -57.27
N ARG A 11 1.36 -0.54 -58.60
CA ARG A 11 1.62 0.62 -59.48
C ARG A 11 0.64 1.75 -59.26
N GLU A 12 -0.64 1.44 -59.08
CA GLU A 12 -1.66 2.46 -58.83
C GLU A 12 -1.48 3.14 -57.46
N ILE A 13 -1.03 2.41 -56.42
CA ILE A 13 -0.68 2.99 -55.12
C ILE A 13 0.51 3.96 -55.23
N GLN A 14 1.53 3.60 -56.03
CA GLN A 14 2.71 4.44 -56.27
C GLN A 14 2.40 5.68 -57.11
N ARG A 15 1.34 5.64 -57.92
CA ARG A 15 0.92 6.76 -58.78
C ARG A 15 0.32 7.93 -58.00
N ASN A 16 -0.23 7.69 -56.81
CA ASN A 16 -0.79 8.72 -55.93
C ASN A 16 -0.26 8.61 -54.49
N PRO A 17 1.03 8.93 -54.25
CA PRO A 17 1.68 8.69 -52.97
C PRO A 17 1.04 9.47 -51.80
N MET A 18 0.55 10.70 -52.04
CA MET A 18 -0.06 11.54 -51.01
C MET A 18 -1.42 11.01 -50.53
N ARG A 19 -2.23 10.46 -51.43
CA ARG A 19 -3.54 9.89 -51.09
C ARG A 19 -3.38 8.54 -50.38
N SER A 20 -2.46 7.72 -50.88
CA SER A 20 -2.13 6.41 -50.30
C SER A 20 -1.52 6.54 -48.91
N SER A 21 -0.65 7.53 -48.67
CA SER A 21 -0.05 7.76 -47.35
C SER A 21 -1.07 8.25 -46.32
N LEU A 22 -1.94 9.20 -46.70
CA LEU A 22 -2.92 9.78 -45.77
C LEU A 22 -3.99 8.76 -45.34
N THR A 23 -4.40 7.87 -46.25
CA THR A 23 -5.34 6.78 -45.95
C THR A 23 -4.70 5.71 -45.07
N MET A 24 -3.45 5.32 -45.36
CA MET A 24 -2.70 4.38 -44.53
C MET A 24 -2.47 4.95 -43.12
N LEU A 25 -2.11 6.24 -43.01
CA LEU A 25 -1.89 6.92 -41.74
C LEU A 25 -3.17 6.91 -40.88
N GLY A 26 -4.33 7.19 -41.48
CA GLY A 26 -5.62 7.14 -40.79
C GLY A 26 -5.93 5.76 -40.21
N ILE A 27 -5.68 4.69 -40.97
CA ILE A 27 -5.88 3.31 -40.51
C ILE A 27 -4.89 2.98 -39.38
N VAL A 28 -3.61 3.35 -39.53
CA VAL A 28 -2.58 3.08 -38.51
C VAL A 28 -2.90 3.79 -37.20
N ILE A 29 -3.25 5.07 -37.23
CA ILE A 29 -3.62 5.83 -36.03
C ILE A 29 -4.91 5.27 -35.42
N GLY A 30 -5.90 4.94 -36.25
CA GLY A 30 -7.17 4.36 -35.78
C GLY A 30 -6.95 3.05 -35.03
N VAL A 31 -6.25 2.10 -35.65
CA VAL A 31 -5.96 0.80 -35.02
C VAL A 31 -5.04 0.95 -33.81
N ALA A 32 -4.03 1.81 -33.87
CA ALA A 32 -3.13 2.06 -32.74
C ALA A 32 -3.88 2.63 -31.52
N SER A 33 -4.77 3.60 -31.73
CA SER A 33 -5.54 4.21 -30.63
C SER A 33 -6.43 3.19 -29.90
N VAL A 34 -7.07 2.28 -30.65
CA VAL A 34 -7.92 1.23 -30.09
C VAL A 34 -7.09 0.21 -29.30
N ILE A 35 -5.95 -0.23 -29.86
CA ILE A 35 -5.05 -1.17 -29.17
C ILE A 35 -4.53 -0.56 -27.87
N ILE A 36 -4.09 0.71 -27.91
CA ILE A 36 -3.59 1.43 -26.72
C ILE A 36 -4.69 1.54 -25.67
N MET A 37 -5.89 1.97 -26.06
CA MET A 37 -7.02 2.12 -25.12
C MET A 37 -7.37 0.79 -24.43
N VAL A 38 -7.43 -0.31 -25.19
CA VAL A 38 -7.73 -1.64 -24.64
C VAL A 38 -6.59 -2.12 -23.74
N ALA A 39 -5.33 -1.91 -24.13
CA ALA A 39 -4.18 -2.30 -23.33
C ALA A 39 -4.12 -1.53 -22.00
N LEU A 40 -4.36 -0.21 -22.03
CA LEU A 40 -4.43 0.63 -20.83
C LEU A 40 -5.60 0.24 -19.93
N GLY A 41 -6.79 -0.04 -20.50
CA GLY A 41 -7.94 -0.49 -19.71
C GLY A 41 -7.68 -1.80 -18.97
N ARG A 42 -7.09 -2.79 -19.66
CA ARG A 42 -6.75 -4.09 -19.06
C ARG A 42 -5.64 -3.98 -18.02
N SER A 43 -4.62 -3.15 -18.25
CA SER A 43 -3.51 -2.97 -17.31
C SER A 43 -3.94 -2.21 -16.05
N ALA A 44 -4.76 -1.16 -16.19
CA ALA A 44 -5.33 -0.43 -15.06
C ALA A 44 -6.21 -1.35 -14.21
N ALA A 45 -7.11 -2.12 -14.84
CA ALA A 45 -7.95 -3.09 -14.15
C ALA A 45 -7.09 -4.13 -13.40
N ALA A 46 -6.09 -4.72 -14.05
CA ALA A 46 -5.19 -5.70 -13.43
C ALA A 46 -4.40 -5.10 -12.24
N SER A 47 -3.92 -3.86 -12.36
CA SER A 47 -3.21 -3.17 -11.28
C SER A 47 -4.13 -2.93 -10.08
N ILE A 48 -5.37 -2.48 -10.31
CA ILE A 48 -6.36 -2.28 -9.24
C ILE A 48 -6.69 -3.61 -8.57
N THR A 49 -6.95 -4.66 -9.35
CA THR A 49 -7.23 -6.00 -8.80
C THR A 49 -6.05 -6.53 -7.98
N ALA A 50 -4.80 -6.30 -8.43
CA ALA A 50 -3.61 -6.70 -7.68
C ALA A 50 -3.46 -5.91 -6.37
N GLN A 51 -3.73 -4.60 -6.38
CA GLN A 51 -3.73 -3.77 -5.17
C GLN A 51 -4.81 -4.22 -4.17
N ILE A 52 -6.03 -4.49 -4.65
CA ILE A 52 -7.13 -5.00 -3.82
C ILE A 52 -6.80 -6.39 -3.26
N SER A 53 -6.22 -7.27 -4.08
CA SER A 53 -5.80 -8.61 -3.63
C SER A 53 -4.71 -8.54 -2.56
N ASN A 54 -3.79 -7.57 -2.65
CA ASN A 54 -2.78 -7.31 -1.63
C ASN A 54 -3.36 -6.78 -0.30
N MET A 55 -4.58 -6.22 -0.32
CA MET A 55 -5.31 -5.84 0.89
C MET A 55 -5.90 -7.04 1.63
N GLY A 56 -5.96 -8.23 0.99
CA GLY A 56 -6.48 -9.44 1.60
C GLY A 56 -8.01 -9.43 1.69
N THR A 57 -8.69 -9.64 0.56
CA THR A 57 -10.15 -9.63 0.41
C THR A 57 -10.90 -10.76 1.12
N ASN A 58 -10.21 -11.62 1.88
CA ASN A 58 -10.79 -12.69 2.68
C ASN A 58 -10.17 -12.76 4.08
N LEU A 59 -10.04 -11.61 4.75
CA LEU A 59 -9.47 -11.48 6.09
C LEU A 59 -10.57 -11.09 7.09
N LEU A 60 -10.84 -11.97 8.05
CA LEU A 60 -11.64 -11.64 9.23
C LEU A 60 -10.70 -11.40 10.41
N VAL A 61 -10.80 -10.22 11.02
CA VAL A 61 -10.03 -9.86 12.22
C VAL A 61 -11.00 -9.84 13.39
N ALA A 62 -10.78 -10.75 14.35
CA ALA A 62 -11.49 -10.75 15.61
C ALA A 62 -10.61 -10.12 16.70
N SER A 63 -11.13 -9.10 17.38
CA SER A 63 -10.50 -8.46 18.53
C SER A 63 -11.41 -8.54 19.74
N PRO A 64 -10.89 -8.79 20.95
CA PRO A 64 -11.70 -8.75 22.16
C PRO A 64 -12.07 -7.30 22.50
N GLY A 65 -13.32 -7.06 22.91
CA GLY A 65 -13.81 -5.74 23.32
C GLY A 65 -14.70 -5.06 22.29
N SER A 66 -15.23 -3.89 22.63
CA SER A 66 -16.02 -3.07 21.72
C SER A 66 -15.12 -2.10 20.94
N GLU A 67 -15.39 -1.92 19.66
CA GLU A 67 -14.71 -0.95 18.78
C GLU A 67 -15.02 0.52 19.12
N HIS A 68 -15.73 0.77 20.24
CA HIS A 68 -16.17 2.10 20.65
C HIS A 68 -15.00 2.90 21.23
N ARG A 69 -14.57 3.91 20.47
CA ARG A 69 -13.61 4.93 20.88
C ARG A 69 -14.31 5.95 21.81
N GLY A 70 -14.69 5.52 23.01
CA GLY A 70 -15.29 6.34 24.07
C GLY A 70 -14.56 6.15 25.41
N PRO A 71 -14.86 6.96 26.44
CA PRO A 71 -14.15 6.93 27.73
C PRO A 71 -14.30 5.60 28.49
N THR A 72 -15.28 4.77 28.12
CA THR A 72 -15.51 3.43 28.67
C THR A 72 -14.97 2.36 27.73
N SER A 73 -13.65 2.13 27.82
CA SER A 73 -13.02 0.93 27.27
C SER A 73 -13.52 -0.29 28.04
N SER A 74 -14.38 -1.11 27.43
CA SER A 74 -14.76 -2.41 27.99
C SER A 74 -13.52 -3.32 28.01
N THR A 75 -13.04 -3.69 29.20
CA THR A 75 -11.96 -4.66 29.37
C THR A 75 -12.49 -6.06 29.11
N ALA A 76 -12.54 -6.45 27.84
CA ALA A 76 -12.86 -7.83 27.46
C ALA A 76 -11.68 -8.77 27.74
N ARG A 77 -12.00 -10.04 28.05
CA ARG A 77 -11.01 -11.09 28.24
C ARG A 77 -10.20 -11.30 26.94
N PRO A 78 -8.86 -11.31 26.98
CA PRO A 78 -8.04 -11.66 25.83
C PRO A 78 -8.30 -13.08 25.34
N PHE A 79 -8.17 -13.31 24.03
CA PHE A 79 -8.25 -14.65 23.46
C PHE A 79 -7.11 -15.54 23.98
N SER A 80 -7.45 -16.77 24.35
CA SER A 80 -6.47 -17.81 24.62
C SER A 80 -5.98 -18.45 23.32
N GLN A 81 -4.78 -19.03 23.35
CA GLN A 81 -4.29 -19.83 22.23
C GLN A 81 -5.17 -21.07 21.97
N GLU A 82 -5.85 -21.55 23.02
CA GLU A 82 -6.78 -22.67 22.94
C GLU A 82 -8.06 -22.31 22.17
N ASP A 83 -8.54 -21.08 22.33
CA ASP A 83 -9.70 -20.57 21.57
C ASP A 83 -9.40 -20.60 20.07
N ALA A 84 -8.19 -20.21 19.66
CA ALA A 84 -7.76 -20.28 18.26
C ALA A 84 -7.74 -21.73 17.72
N ARG A 85 -7.35 -22.71 18.55
CA ARG A 85 -7.37 -24.14 18.18
C ARG A 85 -8.80 -24.67 18.01
N VAL A 86 -9.72 -24.25 18.90
CA VAL A 86 -11.14 -24.60 18.80
C VAL A 86 -11.75 -24.03 17.52
N VAL A 87 -11.49 -22.76 17.21
CA VAL A 87 -11.97 -22.11 15.98
C VAL A 87 -11.56 -22.88 14.72
N VAL A 88 -10.28 -23.30 14.64
CA VAL A 88 -9.78 -24.09 13.50
C VAL A 88 -10.48 -25.45 13.39
N ARG A 89 -10.82 -26.09 14.52
CA ARG A 89 -11.42 -27.42 14.56
C ARG A 89 -12.93 -27.40 14.26
N GLU A 90 -13.65 -26.44 14.82
CA GLU A 90 -15.12 -26.40 14.77
C GLU A 90 -15.66 -25.70 13.51
N LEU A 91 -14.96 -24.67 13.01
CA LEU A 91 -15.45 -23.88 11.87
C LEU A 91 -14.94 -24.44 10.54
N LYS A 92 -15.86 -25.03 9.77
CA LYS A 92 -15.60 -25.45 8.39
C LYS A 92 -15.67 -24.24 7.45
N GLY A 93 -14.68 -24.13 6.55
CA GLY A 93 -14.62 -23.05 5.54
C GLY A 93 -13.56 -21.98 5.82
N LEU A 94 -12.85 -22.05 6.95
CA LEU A 94 -11.66 -21.24 7.20
C LEU A 94 -10.43 -21.88 6.56
N ALA A 95 -9.71 -21.14 5.73
CA ALA A 95 -8.48 -21.63 5.12
C ALA A 95 -7.35 -21.73 6.16
N VAL A 96 -7.13 -20.64 6.91
CA VAL A 96 -6.06 -20.53 7.92
C VAL A 96 -6.51 -19.56 9.01
N VAL A 97 -6.16 -19.86 10.26
CA VAL A 97 -6.34 -18.96 11.42
C VAL A 97 -4.99 -18.67 12.03
N ALA A 98 -4.74 -17.40 12.37
CA ALA A 98 -3.50 -16.96 12.99
C ALA A 98 -3.80 -16.16 14.27
N PRO A 99 -3.53 -16.71 15.48
CA PRO A 99 -3.61 -15.92 16.71
C PRO A 99 -2.50 -14.87 16.72
N ALA A 100 -2.83 -13.61 16.95
CA ALA A 100 -1.87 -12.52 16.94
C ALA A 100 -2.06 -11.59 18.13
N GLY A 101 -0.95 -11.22 18.78
CA GLY A 101 -0.90 -10.17 19.79
C GLY A 101 0.07 -9.09 19.35
N SER A 102 -0.35 -7.82 19.42
CA SER A 102 0.45 -6.68 18.98
C SER A 102 0.69 -5.71 20.13
N GLN A 103 1.93 -5.25 20.27
CA GLN A 103 2.31 -4.26 21.26
C GLN A 103 3.32 -3.27 20.66
N GLY A 104 3.21 -1.98 20.99
CA GLY A 104 4.26 -1.00 20.67
C GLY A 104 5.50 -1.24 21.53
N ALA A 105 6.67 -1.31 20.90
CA ALA A 105 7.94 -1.47 21.59
C ALA A 105 9.07 -0.69 20.91
N LEU A 106 10.00 -0.21 21.73
CA LEU A 106 11.23 0.39 21.25
C LEU A 106 12.20 -0.71 20.82
N LEU A 107 12.54 -0.72 19.53
CA LEU A 107 13.60 -1.54 18.95
C LEU A 107 14.92 -0.78 19.06
N VAL A 108 15.97 -1.45 19.53
CA VAL A 108 17.30 -0.87 19.69
C VAL A 108 18.34 -1.77 19.04
N ASN A 109 19.16 -1.18 18.17
CA ASN A 109 20.32 -1.81 17.55
C ASN A 109 21.52 -0.87 17.69
N GLY A 110 22.48 -1.21 18.56
CA GLY A 110 23.62 -0.34 18.87
C GLY A 110 23.18 1.06 19.30
N ASN A 111 23.58 2.08 18.54
CA ASN A 111 23.26 3.49 18.80
C ASN A 111 21.96 3.96 18.15
N VAL A 112 21.28 3.11 17.37
CA VAL A 112 20.03 3.47 16.68
C VAL A 112 18.84 2.86 17.41
N ASN A 113 17.79 3.65 17.60
CA ASN A 113 16.53 3.18 18.13
C ASN A 113 15.36 3.58 17.24
N TRP A 114 14.31 2.77 17.24
CA TRP A 114 13.10 3.01 16.47
C TRP A 114 11.89 2.42 17.19
N ASN A 115 10.83 3.20 17.35
CA ASN A 115 9.59 2.69 17.94
C ASN A 115 8.75 2.01 16.85
N SER A 116 8.31 0.78 17.09
CA SER A 116 7.43 0.08 16.15
C SER A 116 6.50 -0.90 16.87
N THR A 117 5.52 -1.40 16.13
CA THR A 117 4.64 -2.45 16.64
C THR A 117 5.28 -3.81 16.44
N VAL A 118 5.41 -4.55 17.54
CA VAL A 118 5.84 -5.95 17.54
C VAL A 118 4.60 -6.81 17.59
N THR A 119 4.48 -7.72 16.62
CA THR A 119 3.39 -8.69 16.57
C THR A 119 3.91 -10.08 16.85
N GLY A 120 3.48 -10.68 17.95
CA GLY A 120 3.69 -12.10 18.24
C GLY A 120 2.60 -12.93 17.59
N SER A 121 2.98 -13.89 16.75
CA SER A 121 2.05 -14.79 16.08
C SER A 121 2.74 -16.08 15.62
N THR A 122 2.00 -16.94 14.94
CA THR A 122 2.48 -18.19 14.34
C THR A 122 2.82 -17.99 12.86
N ASN A 123 3.44 -18.99 12.22
CA ASN A 123 3.73 -18.93 10.77
C ASN A 123 2.49 -18.71 9.89
N SER A 124 1.32 -19.14 10.37
CA SER A 124 0.02 -18.89 9.73
C SER A 124 -0.25 -17.40 9.50
N TYR A 125 0.33 -16.51 10.32
CA TYR A 125 0.18 -15.06 10.17
C TYR A 125 0.72 -14.53 8.85
N PHE A 126 1.87 -15.04 8.41
CA PHE A 126 2.47 -14.66 7.14
C PHE A 126 1.56 -15.07 5.97
N GLN A 127 0.90 -16.23 6.08
CA GLN A 127 -0.02 -16.73 5.05
C GLN A 127 -1.31 -15.91 5.02
N VAL A 128 -1.97 -15.73 6.17
CA VAL A 128 -3.24 -15.00 6.31
C VAL A 128 -3.10 -13.55 5.85
N ARG A 129 -1.98 -12.90 6.19
CA ARG A 129 -1.70 -11.55 5.72
C ARG A 129 -1.01 -11.52 4.36
N ALA A 130 -0.72 -12.63 3.68
CA ALA A 130 0.05 -12.63 2.43
C ALA A 130 1.38 -11.83 2.54
N ILE A 131 2.07 -11.92 3.68
CA ILE A 131 3.39 -11.34 3.87
C ILE A 131 4.40 -12.29 3.23
N ARG A 132 5.14 -11.80 2.23
CA ARG A 132 6.24 -12.54 1.60
C ARG A 132 7.55 -12.12 2.23
N LEU A 133 8.45 -13.07 2.44
CA LEU A 133 9.82 -12.77 2.83
C LEU A 133 10.62 -12.29 1.62
N GLU A 134 11.47 -11.29 1.85
CA GLU A 134 12.48 -10.81 0.91
C GLU A 134 13.78 -11.60 1.08
N SER A 135 14.18 -11.86 2.33
CA SER A 135 15.36 -12.63 2.67
C SER A 135 15.17 -13.41 3.98
N GLY A 136 15.96 -14.47 4.16
CA GLY A 136 15.91 -15.33 5.35
C GLY A 136 14.77 -16.36 5.32
N GLN A 137 14.37 -16.81 6.52
CA GLN A 137 13.37 -17.88 6.69
C GLN A 137 12.30 -17.48 7.71
N VAL A 138 11.15 -18.16 7.65
CA VAL A 138 10.12 -18.08 8.70
C VAL A 138 10.57 -18.92 9.92
N PHE A 139 9.81 -18.83 11.02
CA PHE A 139 10.13 -19.55 12.26
C PHE A 139 10.05 -21.07 12.05
N SER A 140 10.99 -21.82 12.62
CA SER A 140 10.88 -23.29 12.67
C SER A 140 9.89 -23.73 13.76
N GLU A 141 9.36 -24.94 13.64
CA GLU A 141 8.45 -25.50 14.66
C GLU A 141 9.13 -25.62 16.04
N ALA A 142 10.40 -26.02 16.06
CA ALA A 142 11.18 -26.10 17.30
C ALA A 142 11.30 -24.72 17.98
N GLN A 143 11.58 -23.65 17.20
CA GLN A 143 11.64 -22.28 17.73
C GLN A 143 10.28 -21.79 18.24
N MET A 144 9.19 -22.14 17.56
CA MET A 144 7.84 -21.78 18.01
C MET A 144 7.44 -22.51 19.30
N GLN A 145 7.83 -23.79 19.46
CA GLN A 145 7.53 -24.58 20.65
C GLN A 145 8.42 -24.19 21.84
N SER A 146 9.70 -23.88 21.61
CA SER A 146 10.64 -23.50 22.66
C SER A 146 10.50 -22.04 23.09
N GLY A 147 9.72 -21.23 22.38
CA GLY A 147 9.65 -19.78 22.60
C GLY A 147 10.99 -19.08 22.35
N ALA A 148 11.73 -19.53 21.32
CA ALA A 148 13.02 -18.94 20.99
C ALA A 148 12.89 -17.44 20.70
N ALA A 149 13.87 -16.64 21.16
CA ALA A 149 13.91 -15.21 20.93
C ALA A 149 14.38 -14.90 19.50
N VAL A 150 13.52 -15.19 18.52
CA VAL A 150 13.75 -14.93 17.09
C VAL A 150 12.68 -13.99 16.54
N CYS A 151 13.04 -13.21 15.52
CA CYS A 151 12.14 -12.24 14.91
C CYS A 151 12.33 -12.13 13.40
N VAL A 152 11.28 -11.62 12.73
CA VAL A 152 11.30 -11.25 11.31
C VAL A 152 11.09 -9.75 11.21
N LEU A 153 11.95 -9.05 10.48
CA LEU A 153 11.90 -7.60 10.34
C LEU A 153 11.02 -7.15 9.18
N GLY A 154 10.27 -6.06 9.37
CA GLY A 154 9.66 -5.35 8.26
C GLY A 154 10.69 -4.55 7.47
N ALA A 155 10.46 -4.35 6.16
CA ALA A 155 11.35 -3.58 5.29
C ALA A 155 11.71 -2.18 5.84
N THR A 156 10.73 -1.47 6.44
CA THR A 156 10.97 -0.14 7.04
C THR A 156 11.87 -0.22 8.27
N VAL A 157 11.66 -1.21 9.14
CA VAL A 157 12.48 -1.41 10.34
C VAL A 157 13.90 -1.81 9.97
N ARG A 158 14.06 -2.68 8.95
CA ARG A 158 15.38 -2.99 8.37
C ARG A 158 16.07 -1.71 7.90
N ALA A 159 15.41 -0.91 7.07
CA ALA A 159 16.01 0.31 6.52
C ALA A 159 16.43 1.31 7.61
N ARG A 160 15.63 1.46 8.68
CA ARG A 160 15.93 2.38 9.78
C ARG A 160 17.00 1.87 10.73
N LEU A 161 17.00 0.59 11.10
CA LEU A 161 17.91 0.03 12.10
C LEU A 161 19.23 -0.52 11.53
N PHE A 162 19.24 -0.95 10.26
CA PHE A 162 20.39 -1.59 9.62
C PHE A 162 20.87 -0.86 8.36
N GLY A 163 20.06 0.05 7.78
CA GLY A 163 20.41 0.75 6.56
C GLY A 163 20.61 -0.22 5.38
N LEU A 164 21.86 -0.29 4.90
CA LEU A 164 22.28 -1.18 3.81
C LEU A 164 22.93 -2.49 4.31
N GLN A 165 23.12 -2.65 5.62
CA GLN A 165 23.71 -3.87 6.19
C GLN A 165 22.71 -5.04 6.17
N ASP A 166 23.23 -6.26 6.07
CA ASP A 166 22.41 -7.47 6.15
C ASP A 166 21.96 -7.69 7.61
N PRO A 167 20.65 -7.68 7.90
CA PRO A 167 20.18 -7.86 9.25
C PRO A 167 20.16 -9.34 9.69
N ILE A 168 20.28 -10.31 8.78
CA ILE A 168 20.11 -11.73 9.11
C ILE A 168 21.23 -12.20 10.06
N GLY A 169 20.85 -12.91 11.12
CA GLY A 169 21.76 -13.39 12.17
C GLY A 169 22.19 -12.31 13.17
N SER A 170 21.80 -11.05 12.96
CA SER A 170 22.06 -9.97 13.92
C SER A 170 21.05 -10.01 15.07
N SER A 171 21.49 -9.56 16.25
CA SER A 171 20.62 -9.45 17.42
C SER A 171 20.11 -8.02 17.58
N ILE A 172 18.80 -7.86 17.78
CA ILE A 172 18.13 -6.61 18.09
C ILE A 172 17.44 -6.69 19.44
N ARG A 173 17.51 -5.60 20.21
CA ARG A 173 16.85 -5.53 21.51
C ARG A 173 15.44 -4.98 21.35
N ILE A 174 14.46 -5.76 21.79
CA ILE A 174 13.05 -5.37 21.84
C ILE A 174 12.67 -5.24 23.31
N GLY A 175 12.51 -4.01 23.80
CA GLY A 175 12.33 -3.76 25.22
C GLY A 175 13.54 -4.23 26.05
N LYS A 176 13.39 -5.31 26.82
CA LYS A 176 14.44 -5.86 27.70
C LYS A 176 15.09 -7.14 27.17
N ILE A 177 14.61 -7.71 26.08
CA ILE A 177 15.03 -9.02 25.56
C ILE A 177 15.71 -8.83 24.20
N ALA A 178 16.78 -9.59 23.96
CA ALA A 178 17.48 -9.62 22.69
C ALA A 178 16.88 -10.70 21.79
N PHE A 179 16.55 -10.34 20.55
CA PHE A 179 15.98 -11.23 19.53
C PHE A 179 16.92 -11.34 18.35
N GLU A 180 17.13 -12.55 17.85
CA GLU A 180 17.89 -12.79 16.62
C GLU A 180 17.00 -12.59 15.38
N VAL A 181 17.52 -11.92 14.36
CA VAL A 181 16.81 -11.71 13.10
C VAL A 181 17.00 -12.91 12.18
N THR A 182 15.90 -13.60 11.89
CA THR A 182 15.88 -14.81 11.02
C THR A 182 15.44 -14.50 9.60
N GLY A 183 14.76 -13.38 9.38
CA GLY A 183 14.33 -12.98 8.05
C GLY A 183 13.82 -11.55 7.96
N VAL A 184 13.60 -11.11 6.73
CA VAL A 184 13.06 -9.79 6.39
C VAL A 184 11.83 -9.98 5.52
N ALA A 185 10.72 -9.36 5.92
CA ALA A 185 9.51 -9.26 5.14
C ALA A 185 9.66 -8.22 4.03
N ARG A 186 9.25 -8.60 2.81
CA ARG A 186 9.17 -7.71 1.66
C ARG A 186 8.22 -6.56 1.98
N SER A 187 8.62 -5.35 1.60
CA SER A 187 7.74 -4.20 1.68
C SER A 187 6.45 -4.47 0.88
N LYS A 188 5.32 -4.48 1.58
CA LYS A 188 4.04 -4.19 0.95
C LYS A 188 4.06 -2.69 0.74
N GLY A 189 4.27 -2.25 -0.50
CA GLY A 189 4.54 -0.86 -0.86
C GLY A 189 3.62 0.13 -0.13
N LYS A 190 4.14 1.36 0.09
CA LYS A 190 3.58 2.48 0.88
C LYS A 190 2.07 2.37 1.19
N ALA A 191 1.74 1.52 2.15
CA ALA A 191 0.46 1.50 2.85
C ALA A 191 0.74 1.60 4.36
N SER A 192 1.75 2.41 4.71
CA SER A 192 2.14 2.67 6.09
C SER A 192 1.26 3.81 6.61
N ILE A 193 -0.02 3.52 6.78
CA ILE A 193 -0.99 4.41 7.41
C ILE A 193 -0.46 4.77 8.81
N GLY A 194 -0.09 6.05 9.00
CA GLY A 194 -0.11 6.73 10.31
C GLY A 194 1.09 6.56 11.25
N GLN A 195 2.32 6.34 10.77
CA GLN A 195 3.51 6.25 11.64
C GLN A 195 4.64 7.23 11.29
N ASP A 196 4.56 7.96 10.18
CA ASP A 196 5.51 9.01 9.83
C ASP A 196 4.79 10.37 9.91
N PRO A 197 5.26 11.32 10.76
CA PRO A 197 4.75 12.69 10.80
C PRO A 197 4.85 13.42 9.45
N ASP A 198 5.79 13.00 8.60
CA ASP A 198 5.94 13.51 7.23
C ASP A 198 5.25 12.65 6.16
N ASP A 199 4.44 11.66 6.56
CA ASP A 199 3.62 10.92 5.60
C ASP A 199 2.55 11.83 4.98
N SER A 200 2.39 11.70 3.67
CA SER A 200 1.42 12.44 2.87
C SER A 200 0.00 12.27 3.38
N PHE A 201 -0.34 11.07 3.85
CA PHE A 201 -1.64 10.79 4.47
C PHE A 201 -1.81 11.47 5.84
N THR A 202 -0.79 11.45 6.70
CA THR A 202 -0.83 12.11 8.02
C THR A 202 -0.97 13.62 7.87
N ARG A 203 -0.22 14.23 6.95
CA ARG A 203 -0.34 15.67 6.62
C ARG A 203 -1.70 16.03 6.04
N TYR A 204 -2.23 15.17 5.17
CA TYR A 204 -3.60 15.30 4.66
C TYR A 204 -4.65 15.23 5.79
N ALA A 205 -4.51 14.27 6.72
CA ALA A 205 -5.41 14.13 7.86
C ALA A 205 -5.36 15.34 8.80
N LEU A 206 -4.16 15.87 9.06
CA LEU A 206 -3.97 17.11 9.83
C LEU A 206 -4.67 18.30 9.16
N ALA A 207 -4.52 18.45 7.83
CA ALA A 207 -5.18 19.52 7.10
C ALA A 207 -6.71 19.44 7.17
N LEU A 208 -7.28 18.23 7.10
CA LEU A 208 -8.72 18.05 7.28
C LEU A 208 -9.19 18.38 8.70
N GLU A 209 -8.38 18.10 9.72
CA GLU A 209 -8.72 18.45 11.10
C GLU A 209 -8.68 19.96 11.33
N LEU A 210 -7.66 20.64 10.80
CA LEU A 210 -7.56 22.10 10.81
C LEU A 210 -8.77 22.76 10.12
N ALA A 211 -9.23 22.19 9.00
CA ALA A 211 -10.42 22.69 8.30
C ALA A 211 -11.72 22.51 9.12
N LYS A 212 -11.82 21.45 9.93
CA LYS A 212 -12.95 21.25 10.86
C LYS A 212 -12.93 22.25 12.01
N GLU A 213 -11.74 22.61 12.49
CA GLU A 213 -11.55 23.64 13.52
C GLU A 213 -11.79 25.08 13.00
N GLY A 214 -12.10 25.24 11.71
CA GLY A 214 -12.32 26.55 11.08
C GLY A 214 -11.03 27.28 10.72
N ARG A 215 -9.86 26.61 10.84
CA ARG A 215 -8.55 27.13 10.46
C ARG A 215 -8.30 26.89 8.96
N ASP A 216 -9.19 27.42 8.13
CA ASP A 216 -9.23 27.15 6.69
C ASP A 216 -7.94 27.57 5.96
N ARG A 217 -7.27 28.65 6.38
CA ARG A 217 -5.98 29.10 5.82
C ARG A 217 -4.85 28.10 6.10
N ASP A 218 -4.70 27.69 7.35
CA ASP A 218 -3.67 26.74 7.75
C ASP A 218 -3.88 25.37 7.08
N ALA A 219 -5.14 24.96 6.93
CA ALA A 219 -5.51 23.75 6.19
C ALA A 219 -5.13 23.84 4.70
N ALA A 220 -5.36 25.01 4.07
CA ALA A 220 -4.99 25.24 2.68
C ALA A 220 -3.46 25.18 2.49
N ASP A 221 -2.69 25.81 3.38
CA ASP A 221 -1.22 25.79 3.35
C ASP A 221 -0.67 24.37 3.46
N GLN A 222 -1.21 23.56 4.38
CA GLN A 222 -0.80 22.16 4.53
C GLN A 222 -1.10 21.31 3.28
N LEU A 223 -2.26 21.52 2.64
CA LEU A 223 -2.61 20.81 1.40
C LEU A 223 -1.76 21.27 0.22
N GLN A 224 -1.39 22.56 0.16
CA GLN A 224 -0.54 23.09 -0.89
C GLN A 224 0.91 22.61 -0.75
N GLU A 225 1.43 22.50 0.48
CA GLU A 225 2.73 21.87 0.75
C GLU A 225 2.70 20.37 0.39
N LEU A 226 1.60 19.68 0.70
CA LEU A 226 1.42 18.28 0.33
C LEU A 226 1.44 18.08 -1.19
N ILE A 227 0.74 18.94 -1.93
CA ILE A 227 0.70 18.91 -3.40
C ILE A 227 2.09 19.18 -4.01
N SER A 228 2.86 20.11 -3.43
CA SER A 228 4.20 20.44 -3.94
C SER A 228 5.20 19.29 -3.72
N ARG A 229 5.05 18.54 -2.62
CA ARG A 229 5.87 17.37 -2.30
C ARG A 229 5.45 16.13 -3.08
N GLU A 230 4.15 15.88 -3.21
CA GLU A 230 3.61 14.68 -3.86
C GLU A 230 2.44 15.04 -4.78
N SER A 231 2.78 15.54 -5.97
CA SER A 231 1.82 15.96 -7.01
C SER A 231 0.85 14.86 -7.47
N LYS A 232 1.08 13.58 -7.14
CA LYS A 232 0.17 12.46 -7.48
C LYS A 232 -0.95 12.24 -6.45
N TYR A 233 -0.97 12.97 -5.33
CA TYR A 233 -1.96 12.77 -4.26
C TYR A 233 -3.27 13.52 -4.56
N VAL A 234 -4.08 12.94 -5.45
CA VAL A 234 -5.35 13.51 -5.97
C VAL A 234 -6.32 14.03 -4.88
N PRO A 235 -6.53 13.34 -3.73
CA PRO A 235 -7.45 13.84 -2.70
C PRO A 235 -7.10 15.24 -2.18
N ALA A 236 -5.82 15.62 -2.15
CA ALA A 236 -5.41 16.94 -1.68
C ALA A 236 -5.90 18.08 -2.58
N TYR A 237 -5.92 17.88 -3.91
CA TYR A 237 -6.41 18.88 -4.86
C TYR A 237 -7.91 19.15 -4.69
N TYR A 238 -8.71 18.10 -4.50
CA TYR A 238 -10.15 18.23 -4.27
C TYR A 238 -10.46 19.00 -2.98
N HIS A 239 -9.82 18.64 -1.87
CA HIS A 239 -10.06 19.29 -0.59
C HIS A 239 -9.49 20.70 -0.52
N LEU A 240 -8.35 20.97 -1.15
CA LEU A 240 -7.81 22.32 -1.29
C LEU A 240 -8.77 23.20 -2.10
N GLY A 241 -9.25 22.72 -3.24
CA GLY A 241 -10.24 23.43 -4.05
C GLY A 241 -11.52 23.75 -3.28
N ARG A 242 -12.01 22.81 -2.45
CA ARG A 242 -13.17 23.06 -1.58
C ARG A 242 -12.91 24.12 -0.51
N ILE A 243 -11.76 24.08 0.14
CA ILE A 243 -11.39 25.05 1.18
C ILE A 243 -11.20 26.44 0.56
N LEU A 244 -10.51 26.54 -0.57
CA LEU A 244 -10.35 27.80 -1.31
C LEU A 244 -11.71 28.36 -1.76
N SER A 245 -12.60 27.51 -2.25
CA SER A 245 -13.97 27.93 -2.60
C SER A 245 -14.75 28.44 -1.40
N LYS A 246 -14.61 27.80 -0.22
CA LYS A 246 -15.22 28.26 1.03
C LYS A 246 -14.67 29.61 1.48
N MET A 247 -13.40 29.89 1.18
CA MET A 247 -12.73 31.16 1.47
C MET A 247 -13.02 32.27 0.44
N GLY A 248 -13.82 32.01 -0.60
CA GLY A 248 -14.13 32.98 -1.66
C GLY A 248 -13.06 33.10 -2.76
N LEU A 249 -12.03 32.26 -2.74
CA LEU A 249 -10.94 32.22 -3.73
C LEU A 249 -11.33 31.33 -4.92
N THR A 250 -12.38 31.72 -5.64
CA THR A 250 -13.03 30.85 -6.65
C THR A 250 -12.16 30.59 -7.89
N LEU A 251 -11.32 31.55 -8.28
CA LEU A 251 -10.41 31.40 -9.41
C LEU A 251 -9.27 30.41 -9.10
N GLU A 252 -8.68 30.53 -7.91
CA GLU A 252 -7.64 29.62 -7.43
C GLU A 252 -8.20 28.20 -7.20
N ALA A 253 -9.41 28.11 -6.62
CA ALA A 253 -10.11 26.84 -6.47
C ALA A 253 -10.30 26.11 -7.80
N ARG A 254 -10.68 26.86 -8.86
CA ARG A 254 -10.86 26.30 -10.21
C ARG A 254 -9.53 25.80 -10.77
N ASP A 255 -8.47 26.59 -10.68
CA ASP A 255 -7.14 26.22 -11.19
C ASP A 255 -6.61 24.96 -10.49
N ILE A 256 -6.70 24.90 -9.16
CA ILE A 256 -6.28 23.73 -8.38
C ILE A 256 -7.08 22.49 -8.74
N LEU A 257 -8.40 22.59 -8.88
CA LEU A 257 -9.25 21.45 -9.27
C LEU A 257 -8.94 20.95 -10.68
N THR A 258 -8.61 21.85 -11.62
CA THR A 258 -8.22 21.47 -12.98
C THR A 258 -6.84 20.83 -13.05
N ARG A 259 -5.93 21.15 -12.14
CA ARG A 259 -4.60 20.51 -12.04
C ARG A 259 -4.65 19.13 -11.41
N GLY A 260 -5.69 18.83 -10.65
CA GLY A 260 -5.88 17.55 -9.95
C GLY A 260 -6.63 16.48 -10.77
N MET A 261 -7.16 16.83 -11.95
CA MET A 261 -7.76 15.90 -12.93
C MET A 261 -6.72 15.47 -13.96
#